data_AF-K9QG44-F1
#
_entry.id   AF-K9QG44-F1
#
_cell.length_a   1.000
_cell.length_b   1.000
_cell.length_c   1.000
_cell.angle_alpha   90.00
_cell.angle_beta   90.00
_cell.angle_gamma   90.00
#
_symmetry.space_group_name_H-M   'P 1'
#
loop_
_entity.id
_entity.type
_entity.pdbx_description
1 polymer ?
#
loop_
_entity_poly.entity_id
_entity_poly.type
_entity_poly.pdbx_seq_one_letter_code
_entity_poly.pdbx_strand_id
1 'polypeptide(L)'
;MNRFAYIVLCATAIFLPTVASAGEIHHREVNQQQRIYHGVKNGSIDRAELRQLERREVSLEAERRRDIRSDGHLTPQERRQLNRRENRLSRTIYRVKHD
;
A
#
# COMPACT_ATOMS: atom_id res chain seq x y z
N MET A 1 24.75 11.77 -28.47
CA MET A 1 23.81 12.36 -29.46
C MET A 1 22.86 11.28 -29.93
N ASN A 2 21.59 11.65 -30.08
CA ASN A 2 20.47 10.94 -30.73
C ASN A 2 19.69 9.96 -29.81
N ARG A 3 18.60 10.32 -29.12
CA ARG A 3 17.29 10.95 -29.47
C ARG A 3 16.20 9.92 -29.87
N PHE A 4 15.28 9.72 -28.92
CA PHE A 4 13.83 9.47 -29.05
C PHE A 4 13.30 8.18 -29.68
N ALA A 5 12.59 7.38 -28.87
CA ALA A 5 11.27 6.84 -29.19
C ALA A 5 10.59 6.28 -27.91
N TYR A 6 10.02 7.17 -27.09
CA TYR A 6 9.10 6.76 -26.03
C TYR A 6 7.73 6.50 -26.65
N ILE A 7 7.35 5.23 -26.83
CA ILE A 7 5.99 4.86 -27.18
C ILE A 7 5.18 4.88 -25.89
N VAL A 8 4.51 6.00 -25.64
CA VAL A 8 3.47 6.13 -24.62
C VAL A 8 2.20 5.52 -25.19
N LEU A 9 1.87 4.29 -24.78
CA LEU A 9 0.56 3.70 -25.03
C LEU A 9 -0.37 4.14 -23.89
N CYS A 10 -1.08 5.25 -24.08
CA CYS A 10 -2.20 5.65 -23.22
C CYS A 10 -3.39 4.72 -23.44
N ALA A 11 -3.43 3.60 -22.73
CA ALA A 11 -4.67 2.84 -22.56
C ALA A 11 -5.52 3.55 -21.50
N THR A 12 -6.54 4.27 -21.94
CA THR A 12 -7.56 4.88 -21.09
C THR A 12 -8.34 3.78 -20.37
N ALA A 13 -8.01 3.54 -19.11
CA ALA A 13 -8.78 2.64 -18.25
C ALA A 13 -10.09 3.34 -17.83
N ILE A 14 -11.21 2.71 -18.18
CA ILE A 14 -12.58 3.07 -17.82
C ILE A 14 -12.69 3.14 -16.28
N PHE A 15 -13.06 4.30 -15.77
CA PHE A 15 -13.29 4.52 -14.34
C PHE A 15 -14.68 3.96 -13.96
N LEU A 16 -14.71 2.83 -13.27
CA LEU A 16 -15.92 2.32 -12.61
C LEU A 16 -15.94 2.86 -11.17
N PRO A 17 -16.80 3.83 -10.81
CA PRO A 17 -16.86 4.37 -9.46
C PRO A 17 -17.72 3.42 -8.62
N THR A 18 -17.14 2.31 -8.18
CA THR A 18 -17.71 1.51 -7.10
C THR A 18 -16.88 1.72 -5.84
N VAL A 19 -17.59 1.99 -4.73
CA VAL A 19 -17.21 2.02 -3.31
C VAL A 19 -16.37 3.19 -2.76
N ALA A 20 -17.06 4.24 -2.28
CA ALA A 20 -16.49 5.34 -1.48
C ALA A 20 -15.74 4.87 -0.20
N SER A 21 -16.02 3.65 0.29
CA SER A 21 -15.31 3.03 1.41
C SER A 21 -13.99 2.35 1.03
N ALA A 22 -13.73 2.12 -0.26
CA ALA A 22 -12.44 1.63 -0.74
C ALA A 22 -11.45 2.76 -1.02
N GLY A 23 -11.93 3.99 -1.30
CA GLY A 23 -11.08 5.14 -1.60
C GLY A 23 -10.10 5.50 -0.48
N GLU A 24 -10.56 5.58 0.77
CA GLU A 24 -9.69 5.94 1.91
C GLU A 24 -8.59 4.89 2.18
N ILE A 25 -8.93 3.61 2.03
CA ILE A 25 -8.00 2.49 2.20
C ILE A 25 -6.97 2.48 1.06
N HIS A 26 -7.45 2.65 -0.18
CA HIS A 26 -6.60 2.69 -1.36
C HIS A 26 -5.61 3.86 -1.28
N HIS A 27 -6.04 5.03 -0.79
CA HIS A 27 -5.16 6.17 -0.57
C HIS A 27 -4.05 5.87 0.43
N ARG A 28 -4.32 5.12 1.50
CA ARG A 28 -3.29 4.76 2.48
C ARG A 28 -2.26 3.78 1.95
N GLU A 29 -2.71 2.76 1.22
CA GLU A 29 -1.81 1.79 0.61
C GLU A 29 -0.87 2.48 -0.41
N VAL A 30 -1.44 3.33 -1.28
CA VAL A 30 -0.66 4.13 -2.24
C VAL A 30 0.37 5.01 -1.53
N ASN A 31 -0.02 5.70 -0.45
CA ASN A 31 0.90 6.53 0.33
C ASN A 31 2.03 5.71 0.99
N GLN A 32 1.75 4.49 1.46
CA GLN A 32 2.77 3.60 2.01
C GLN A 32 3.75 3.16 0.92
N GLN A 33 3.24 2.70 -0.23
CA GLN A 33 4.07 2.31 -1.37
C GLN A 33 4.94 3.46 -1.88
N GLN A 34 4.41 4.68 -1.96
CA GLN A 34 5.21 5.85 -2.36
C GLN A 34 6.36 6.12 -1.38
N ARG A 35 6.14 5.95 -0.07
CA ARG A 35 7.19 6.15 0.94
C ARG A 35 8.24 5.06 0.88
N ILE A 36 7.82 3.81 0.66
CA ILE A 36 8.72 2.68 0.45
C ILE A 36 9.56 2.92 -0.81
N TYR A 37 8.93 3.26 -1.93
CA TYR A 37 9.60 3.57 -3.19
C TYR A 37 10.62 4.70 -3.04
N HIS A 38 10.25 5.81 -2.39
CA HIS A 38 11.18 6.90 -2.13
C HIS A 38 12.36 6.47 -1.25
N GLY A 39 12.11 5.64 -0.24
CA GLY A 39 13.16 5.13 0.64
C GLY A 39 14.12 4.18 -0.08
N VAL A 40 13.61 3.31 -0.95
CA VAL A 40 14.46 2.45 -1.79
C VAL A 40 15.25 3.29 -2.79
N LYS A 41 14.61 4.28 -3.41
CA LYS A 41 15.25 5.15 -4.42
C LYS A 41 16.38 6.00 -3.84
N ASN A 42 16.24 6.49 -2.61
CA ASN A 42 17.27 7.32 -1.96
C ASN A 42 18.23 6.51 -1.06
N GLY A 43 18.03 5.19 -0.95
CA GLY A 43 18.91 4.29 -0.18
C GLY A 43 18.63 4.22 1.32
N SER A 44 17.61 4.91 1.84
CA SER A 44 17.18 4.82 3.25
C SER A 44 16.35 3.58 3.58
N ILE A 45 15.99 2.77 2.58
CA ILE A 45 15.38 1.46 2.79
C ILE A 45 16.20 0.45 2.00
N ASP A 46 16.82 -0.51 2.70
CA ASP A 46 17.59 -1.57 2.08
C ASP A 46 16.70 -2.72 1.56
N ARG A 47 17.30 -3.70 0.88
CA ARG A 47 16.56 -4.84 0.32
C ARG A 47 15.96 -5.76 1.39
N ALA A 48 16.58 -5.88 2.55
CA ALA A 48 16.08 -6.72 3.64
C ALA A 48 14.88 -6.07 4.33
N GLU A 49 14.94 -4.76 4.56
CA GLU A 49 13.88 -3.92 5.10
C GLU A 49 12.69 -3.86 4.16
N LEU A 50 12.92 -3.65 2.86
CA LEU A 50 11.87 -3.71 1.84
C LEU A 50 11.10 -5.04 1.92
N ARG A 51 11.80 -6.18 1.93
CA ARG A 51 11.15 -7.50 2.05
C ARG A 51 10.36 -7.64 3.35
N GLN A 52 10.83 -7.04 4.44
CA GLN A 52 10.10 -7.07 5.71
C GLN A 52 8.82 -6.22 5.64
N LEU A 53 8.87 -5.06 5.00
CA LEU A 53 7.73 -4.16 4.82
C LEU A 53 6.66 -4.82 3.92
N GLU A 54 7.07 -5.37 2.77
CA GLU A 54 6.17 -6.09 1.84
C GLU A 54 5.47 -7.28 2.53
N ARG A 55 6.20 -8.08 3.33
CA ARG A 55 5.60 -9.19 4.08
C ARG A 55 4.51 -8.72 5.05
N ARG A 56 4.71 -7.56 5.68
CA ARG A 56 3.72 -6.98 6.61
C ARG A 56 2.49 -6.47 5.87
N GLU A 57 2.67 -5.84 4.70
CA GLU A 57 1.57 -5.40 3.84
C GLU A 57 0.74 -6.58 3.36
N VAL A 58 1.39 -7.62 2.83
CA VAL A 58 0.71 -8.85 2.39
C VAL A 58 -0.05 -9.51 3.53
N SER A 59 0.52 -9.57 4.73
CA SER A 59 -0.16 -10.13 5.90
C SER A 59 -1.39 -9.32 6.31
N LEU A 60 -1.35 -7.99 6.22
CA LEU A 60 -2.46 -7.12 6.55
C LEU A 60 -3.59 -7.22 5.52
N GLU A 61 -3.24 -7.33 4.25
CA GLU A 61 -4.22 -7.53 3.18
C GLU A 61 -4.83 -8.95 3.23
N ALA A 62 -4.06 -9.97 3.64
CA ALA A 62 -4.59 -11.30 3.89
C ALA A 62 -5.60 -11.33 5.06
N GLU A 63 -5.36 -10.56 6.13
CA GLU A 63 -6.31 -10.36 7.23
C GLU A 63 -7.59 -9.68 6.74
N ARG A 64 -7.47 -8.54 6.04
CA ARG A 64 -8.64 -7.84 5.47
C ARG A 64 -9.49 -8.78 4.62
N ARG A 65 -8.86 -9.54 3.71
CA ARG A 65 -9.57 -10.47 2.83
C ARG A 65 -10.23 -11.61 3.60
N ARG A 66 -9.60 -12.09 4.68
CA ARG A 66 -10.19 -13.11 5.56
C ARG A 66 -11.42 -12.58 6.28
N ASP A 67 -11.34 -11.39 6.87
CA ASP A 67 -12.44 -10.75 7.60
C ASP A 67 -13.64 -10.51 6.67
N ILE A 68 -13.40 -9.93 5.49
CA ILE A 68 -14.44 -9.74 4.45
C ILE A 68 -15.02 -11.09 3.99
N ARG A 69 -14.20 -12.14 3.86
CA ARG A 69 -14.69 -13.47 3.46
C ARG A 69 -15.54 -14.14 4.54
N SER A 70 -15.29 -13.85 5.81
CA SER A 70 -16.08 -14.36 6.94
C SER A 70 -17.44 -13.67 7.00
N ASP A 71 -17.44 -12.34 7.01
CA ASP A 71 -18.62 -11.55 7.41
C ASP A 71 -19.30 -10.85 6.21
N GLY A 72 -18.74 -10.99 5.00
CA GLY A 72 -19.16 -10.31 3.78
C GLY A 72 -18.77 -8.83 3.72
N HIS A 73 -18.36 -8.25 4.85
CA HIS A 73 -17.94 -6.87 5.03
C HIS A 73 -17.07 -6.76 6.29
N LEU A 74 -16.44 -5.61 6.50
CA LEU A 74 -15.70 -5.35 7.74
C LEU A 74 -16.64 -4.84 8.83
N THR A 75 -16.71 -5.55 9.94
CA THR A 75 -17.37 -5.07 11.16
C THR A 75 -16.64 -3.84 11.72
N PRO A 76 -17.29 -3.01 12.55
CA PRO A 76 -16.63 -1.86 13.18
C PRO A 76 -15.40 -2.25 14.01
N GLN A 77 -15.38 -3.45 14.59
CA GLN A 77 -14.25 -3.95 15.38
C GLN A 77 -13.06 -4.33 14.50
N GLU A 78 -13.28 -5.10 13.44
CA GLU A 78 -12.24 -5.48 12.47
C GLU A 78 -11.66 -4.24 11.78
N ARG A 79 -12.53 -3.29 11.40
CA ARG A 79 -12.09 -2.02 10.83
C ARG A 79 -11.18 -1.26 11.77
N ARG A 80 -11.47 -1.23 13.08
CA ARG A 80 -10.58 -0.62 14.09
C ARG A 80 -9.27 -1.38 14.23
N GLN A 81 -9.30 -2.71 14.19
CA GLN A 81 -8.10 -3.55 14.26
C GLN A 81 -7.19 -3.34 13.05
N LEU A 82 -7.72 -3.42 11.83
CA LEU A 82 -7.01 -3.13 10.59
C LEU A 82 -6.39 -1.72 10.62
N ASN A 83 -7.16 -0.71 11.00
CA ASN A 83 -6.64 0.66 11.15
C ASN A 83 -5.46 0.76 12.12
N ARG A 84 -5.52 0.08 13.27
CA ARG A 84 -4.40 0.07 14.23
C ARG A 84 -3.16 -0.61 13.64
N ARG A 85 -3.33 -1.68 12.88
CA ARG A 85 -2.22 -2.39 12.22
C ARG A 85 -1.62 -1.58 11.09
N GLU A 86 -2.43 -0.95 10.23
CA GLU A 86 -1.97 -0.01 9.20
C GLU A 86 -1.16 1.14 9.82
N ASN A 87 -1.64 1.72 10.93
CA ASN A 87 -0.92 2.77 11.64
C ASN A 87 0.42 2.30 12.22
N ARG A 88 0.53 1.03 12.63
CA ARG A 88 1.80 0.45 13.10
C ARG A 88 2.76 0.24 11.94
N LEU A 89 2.27 -0.24 10.80
CA LEU A 89 3.06 -0.39 9.58
C LEU A 89 3.57 0.96 9.09
N SER A 90 2.70 1.97 9.00
CA SER A 90 3.05 3.34 8.60
C SER A 90 4.20 3.93 9.44
N ARG A 91 4.13 3.76 10.77
CA ARG A 91 5.21 4.14 11.71
C ARG A 91 6.49 3.34 11.48
N THR A 92 6.38 2.06 11.16
CA THR A 92 7.54 1.22 10.82
C THR A 92 8.24 1.76 9.58
N ILE A 93 7.49 2.00 8.49
CA ILE A 93 8.03 2.62 7.26
C ILE A 93 8.67 3.98 7.57
N TYR A 94 8.15 4.72 8.57
CA TYR A 94 8.68 6.04 8.92
C TYR A 94 10.03 5.91 9.59
N ARG A 95 10.12 5.00 10.56
CA ARG A 95 11.36 4.71 11.26
C ARG A 95 12.44 4.25 10.28
N VAL A 96 12.16 3.19 9.50
CA VAL A 96 13.12 2.65 8.52
C VAL A 96 13.64 3.74 7.57
N LYS A 97 12.76 4.59 7.04
CA LYS A 97 13.17 5.68 6.13
C LYS A 97 14.10 6.74 6.79
N HIS A 98 14.10 6.87 8.10
CA HIS A 98 14.87 7.91 8.83
C HIS A 98 15.96 7.31 9.74
N ASP A 99 16.16 6.00 9.71
CA ASP A 99 17.27 5.32 10.39
C ASP A 99 18.54 5.42 9.53
#